data_AF-A0AAN4PT25-F1
#
_entry.id   AF-A0AAN4PT25-F1
#
_cell.length_a   1.000
_cell.length_b   1.000
_cell.length_c   1.000
_cell.angle_alpha   90.00
_cell.angle_beta   90.00
_cell.angle_gamma   90.00
#
_symmetry.space_group_name_H-M   'P 1'
#
loop_
_entity.id
_entity.type
_entity.pdbx_description
1 polymer ?
#
loop_
_entity_poly.entity_id
_entity_poly.type
_entity_poly.pdbx_seq_one_letter_code
_entity_poly.pdbx_strand_id
1 'polypeptide(L)'
;MEWPSFPVDEEADTNPMDTYAISKLCVEETARGFARRFSQAGVDIYVLRLAAVIAPDEYEQYLLHWKEDPAELKAVGWSYTDACDFGQMCHLAVLRDGLGYQVFNATNDEITVETETTEGFLKRNAPEVMFTREMEGREAPLTNRKMKEMPRFQQDHSRERYFAYT
;
A
#
# COMPACT_ATOMS: atom_id res chain seq x y z
N MET A 1 -7.03 10.57 -11.96
CA MET A 1 -6.90 9.16 -11.55
C MET A 1 -8.09 8.84 -10.68
N GLU A 2 -8.87 7.84 -11.08
CA GLU A 2 -9.98 7.30 -10.28
C GLU A 2 -9.56 5.91 -9.82
N TRP A 3 -9.79 5.62 -8.54
CA TRP A 3 -9.53 4.30 -7.96
C TRP A 3 -10.69 3.36 -8.31
N PRO A 4 -10.44 2.06 -8.52
CA PRO A 4 -11.48 1.11 -8.92
C PRO A 4 -12.53 0.90 -7.82
N SER A 5 -12.11 0.94 -6.56
CA SER A 5 -12.96 0.78 -5.38
C SER A 5 -12.18 1.15 -4.11
N PHE A 6 -12.86 1.21 -2.96
CA PHE A 6 -12.23 1.26 -1.65
C PHE A 6 -12.76 0.18 -0.68
N PRO A 7 -11.90 -0.41 0.16
CA PRO A 7 -10.44 -0.38 0.05
C PRO A 7 -9.97 -1.09 -1.22
N VAL A 8 -8.86 -0.64 -1.80
CA VAL A 8 -8.21 -1.25 -2.96
C VAL A 8 -7.37 -2.43 -2.47
N ASP A 9 -7.69 -3.63 -2.92
CA ASP A 9 -6.86 -4.82 -2.73
C ASP A 9 -6.11 -5.20 -4.01
N GLU A 10 -5.31 -6.27 -3.94
CA GLU A 10 -4.45 -6.68 -5.05
C GLU A 10 -5.20 -7.35 -6.22
N GLU A 11 -6.49 -7.64 -6.06
CA GLU A 11 -7.34 -8.22 -7.12
C GLU A 11 -7.96 -7.14 -8.03
N ALA A 12 -7.84 -5.87 -7.65
CA ALA A 12 -8.30 -4.75 -8.47
C ALA A 12 -7.58 -4.69 -9.82
N ASP A 13 -8.32 -4.36 -10.88
CA ASP A 13 -7.77 -4.24 -12.23
C ASP A 13 -6.63 -3.22 -12.26
N THR A 14 -5.45 -3.66 -12.70
CA THR A 14 -4.24 -2.84 -12.70
C THR A 14 -4.06 -2.21 -14.07
N ASN A 15 -4.67 -1.02 -14.27
CA ASN A 15 -4.65 -0.30 -15.53
C ASN A 15 -4.10 1.14 -15.38
N PRO A 16 -2.78 1.30 -15.15
CA PRO A 16 -2.17 2.60 -14.93
C PRO A 16 -2.05 3.42 -16.23
N MET A 17 -2.15 4.75 -16.10
CA MET A 17 -1.96 5.69 -17.21
C MET A 17 -0.59 6.39 -17.21
N ASP A 18 0.11 6.38 -16.08
CA ASP A 18 1.43 6.99 -15.92
C ASP A 18 2.55 6.07 -16.45
N THR A 19 3.57 6.65 -17.09
CA THR A 19 4.67 5.89 -17.70
C THR A 19 5.50 5.11 -16.70
N TYR A 20 5.73 5.64 -15.49
CA TYR A 20 6.44 4.94 -14.44
C TYR A 20 5.60 3.75 -13.95
N ALA A 21 4.32 3.94 -13.69
CA ALA A 21 3.40 2.87 -13.26
C ALA A 21 3.24 1.77 -14.32
N ILE A 22 3.18 2.12 -15.61
CA ILE A 22 3.20 1.16 -16.73
C ILE A 22 4.49 0.33 -16.70
N SER A 23 5.65 0.96 -16.50
CA SER A 23 6.92 0.24 -16.41
C SER A 23 6.94 -0.77 -15.25
N LYS A 24 6.32 -0.42 -14.11
CA LYS A 24 6.19 -1.32 -12.96
C LYS A 24 5.26 -2.49 -13.26
N LEU A 25 4.13 -2.26 -13.93
CA LEU A 25 3.24 -3.34 -14.37
C LEU A 25 3.97 -4.32 -15.30
N CYS A 26 4.82 -3.84 -16.21
CA CYS A 26 5.65 -4.72 -17.05
C CYS A 26 6.61 -5.60 -16.21
N VAL A 27 7.14 -5.07 -15.10
CA VAL A 27 7.99 -5.83 -14.18
C VAL A 27 7.18 -6.89 -13.42
N GLU A 28 5.97 -6.56 -12.96
CA GLU A 28 5.04 -7.53 -12.33
C GLU A 28 4.74 -8.70 -13.28
N GLU A 29 4.42 -8.40 -14.53
CA GLU A 29 4.14 -9.40 -15.56
C GLU A 29 5.35 -10.29 -15.87
N THR A 30 6.53 -9.68 -15.90
CA THR A 30 7.80 -10.41 -16.07
C THR A 30 8.06 -11.33 -14.88
N ALA A 31 7.87 -10.84 -13.64
CA ALA A 31 7.99 -11.62 -12.41
C ALA A 31 7.03 -12.81 -12.39
N ARG A 32 5.77 -12.61 -12.78
CA ARG A 32 4.76 -13.68 -12.90
C ARG A 32 5.23 -14.79 -13.85
N GLY A 33 5.79 -14.40 -15.00
CA GLY A 33 6.36 -15.34 -15.97
C GLY A 33 7.54 -16.14 -15.41
N PHE A 34 8.46 -15.48 -14.71
CA PHE A 34 9.62 -16.13 -14.10
C PHE A 34 9.27 -17.07 -12.96
N ALA A 35 8.38 -16.67 -12.06
CA ALA A 35 7.87 -17.53 -10.99
C ALA A 35 7.23 -18.80 -11.57
N ARG A 36 6.41 -18.67 -12.63
CA ARG A 36 5.84 -19.83 -13.33
C ARG A 36 6.92 -20.71 -13.94
N ARG A 37 7.88 -20.11 -14.65
CA ARG A 37 8.96 -20.83 -15.35
C ARG A 37 9.85 -21.63 -14.41
N PHE A 38 10.14 -21.09 -13.23
CA PHE A 38 11.04 -21.71 -12.24
C PHE A 38 10.30 -22.34 -11.05
N SER A 39 8.99 -22.51 -11.14
CA SER A 39 8.17 -23.12 -10.09
C SER A 39 8.63 -24.52 -9.68
N GLN A 40 9.12 -25.33 -10.62
CA GLN A 40 9.68 -26.67 -10.33
C GLN A 40 10.99 -26.63 -9.52
N ALA A 41 11.70 -25.50 -9.57
CA ALA A 41 12.88 -25.26 -8.74
C ALA A 41 12.54 -24.62 -7.38
N GLY A 42 11.24 -24.48 -7.06
CA GLY A 42 10.77 -23.86 -5.82
C GLY A 42 10.96 -22.36 -5.75
N VAL A 43 11.09 -21.67 -6.90
CA VAL A 43 11.28 -20.22 -6.93
C VAL A 43 9.95 -19.50 -6.74
N ASP A 44 9.88 -18.73 -5.67
CA ASP A 44 8.83 -17.76 -5.39
C ASP A 44 9.26 -16.35 -5.79
N ILE A 45 8.31 -15.53 -6.24
CA ILE A 45 8.55 -14.11 -6.52
C ILE A 45 7.40 -13.28 -5.95
N TYR A 46 7.75 -12.39 -5.02
CA TYR A 46 6.81 -11.50 -4.36
C TYR A 46 7.03 -10.07 -4.81
N VAL A 47 5.96 -9.41 -5.24
CA VAL A 47 5.92 -8.01 -5.62
C VAL A 47 5.33 -7.21 -4.47
N LEU A 48 6.03 -6.17 -4.05
CA LEU A 48 5.57 -5.23 -3.02
C LEU A 48 5.21 -3.90 -3.69
N ARG A 49 3.92 -3.56 -3.72
CA ARG A 49 3.41 -2.27 -4.20
C ARG A 49 3.47 -1.27 -3.05
N LEU A 50 4.44 -0.35 -3.14
CA LEU A 50 4.66 0.67 -2.12
C LEU A 50 3.76 1.87 -2.35
N ALA A 51 3.29 2.47 -1.25
CA ALA A 51 2.74 3.82 -1.28
C ALA A 51 3.85 4.86 -1.07
N ALA A 52 3.52 6.05 -0.61
CA ALA A 52 4.53 7.06 -0.26
C ALA A 52 5.42 6.54 0.89
N VAL A 53 6.70 6.30 0.61
CA VAL A 53 7.66 5.83 1.62
C VAL A 53 8.13 6.99 2.47
N ILE A 54 8.12 6.84 3.79
CA ILE A 54 8.50 7.87 4.76
C ILE A 54 9.56 7.30 5.70
N ALA A 55 10.71 7.95 5.80
CA ALA A 55 11.70 7.62 6.83
C ALA A 55 11.38 8.32 8.17
N PRO A 56 11.86 7.80 9.31
CA PRO A 56 11.58 8.34 10.64
C PRO A 56 11.83 9.85 10.80
N ASP A 57 12.87 10.38 10.15
CA ASP A 57 13.26 11.79 10.19
C ASP A 57 12.49 12.69 9.22
N GLU A 58 11.68 12.11 8.32
CA GLU A 58 10.91 12.84 7.31
C GLU A 58 9.44 13.03 7.70
N TYR A 59 8.97 12.38 8.76
CA TYR A 59 7.56 12.36 9.18
C TYR A 59 6.96 13.75 9.39
N GLU A 60 7.64 14.60 10.16
CA GLU A 60 7.14 15.96 10.44
C GLU A 60 6.96 16.76 9.15
N GLN A 61 7.98 16.75 8.29
CA GLN A 61 7.95 17.48 7.03
C GLN A 61 6.82 17.00 6.12
N TYR A 62 6.72 15.68 5.87
CA TYR A 62 5.73 15.15 4.95
C TYR A 62 4.30 15.27 5.48
N LEU A 63 4.07 15.01 6.77
CA LEU A 63 2.72 15.12 7.34
C LEU A 63 2.24 16.57 7.40
N LEU A 64 3.11 17.53 7.71
CA LEU A 64 2.76 18.95 7.62
C LEU A 64 2.43 19.35 6.16
N HIS A 65 3.24 18.91 5.21
CA HIS A 65 3.03 19.17 3.77
C HIS A 65 1.69 18.59 3.26
N TRP A 66 1.40 17.32 3.54
CA TRP A 66 0.15 16.69 3.10
C TRP A 66 -1.08 17.09 3.89
N LYS A 67 -0.91 17.71 5.07
CA LYS A 67 -2.02 18.39 5.76
C LYS A 67 -2.50 19.59 4.96
N GLU A 68 -1.58 20.31 4.30
CA GLU A 68 -1.91 21.47 3.48
C GLU A 68 -2.48 21.07 2.12
N ASP A 69 -1.89 20.06 1.46
CA ASP A 69 -2.38 19.52 0.18
C ASP A 69 -2.52 17.99 0.20
N PRO A 70 -3.63 17.44 0.73
CA PRO A 70 -3.86 16.00 0.73
C PRO A 70 -4.12 15.45 -0.67
N ALA A 71 -4.35 16.27 -1.70
CA ALA A 71 -4.63 15.78 -3.04
C ALA A 71 -3.39 15.16 -3.70
N GLU A 72 -2.17 15.54 -3.28
CA GLU A 72 -0.92 14.94 -3.76
C GLU A 72 -0.85 13.43 -3.51
N LEU A 73 -1.40 12.98 -2.38
CA LEU A 73 -1.43 11.57 -2.00
C LEU A 73 -2.48 10.75 -2.76
N LYS A 74 -3.32 11.39 -3.59
CA LYS A 74 -4.38 10.69 -4.33
C LYS A 74 -3.83 9.59 -5.23
N ALA A 75 -2.65 9.79 -5.83
CA ALA A 75 -2.02 8.80 -6.72
C ALA A 75 -1.54 7.53 -6.00
N VAL A 76 -1.36 7.59 -4.67
CA VAL A 76 -1.00 6.46 -3.80
C VAL A 76 -2.15 6.07 -2.85
N GLY A 77 -3.36 6.52 -3.14
CA GLY A 77 -4.56 6.15 -2.39
C GLY A 77 -4.51 6.63 -0.95
N TRP A 78 -3.95 7.81 -0.70
CA TRP A 78 -3.80 8.37 0.67
C TRP A 78 -3.19 7.40 1.68
N SER A 79 -2.36 6.49 1.20
CA SER A 79 -1.67 5.49 2.00
C SER A 79 -0.19 5.85 2.07
N TYR A 80 0.50 5.34 3.08
CA TYR A 80 1.95 5.49 3.24
C TYR A 80 2.59 4.15 3.58
N THR A 81 3.92 4.13 3.50
CA THR A 81 4.75 3.01 3.92
C THR A 81 5.90 3.57 4.78
N ASP A 82 5.94 3.25 6.07
CA ASP A 82 7.09 3.53 6.93
C ASP A 82 8.31 2.72 6.45
N ALA A 83 9.48 3.35 6.41
CA ALA A 83 10.69 2.72 5.92
C ALA A 83 11.16 1.52 6.78
N CYS A 84 10.92 1.54 8.10
CA CYS A 84 11.26 0.44 9.00
C CYS A 84 10.27 -0.72 8.85
N ASP A 85 8.97 -0.44 8.77
CA ASP A 85 7.96 -1.47 8.48
C ASP A 85 8.15 -2.05 7.07
N PHE A 86 8.58 -1.26 6.08
CA PHE A 86 8.97 -1.79 4.77
C PHE A 86 10.14 -2.77 4.89
N GLY A 87 11.12 -2.46 5.75
CA GLY A 87 12.21 -3.39 6.08
C GLY A 87 11.68 -4.71 6.67
N GLN A 88 10.71 -4.64 7.58
CA GLN A 88 10.04 -5.81 8.15
C GLN A 88 9.27 -6.60 7.09
N MET A 89 8.51 -5.93 6.21
CA MET A 89 7.79 -6.52 5.09
C MET A 89 8.72 -7.32 4.18
N CYS A 90 9.86 -6.72 3.78
CA CYS A 90 10.90 -7.39 3.02
C CYS A 90 11.48 -8.60 3.77
N HIS A 91 11.78 -8.45 5.07
CA HIS A 91 12.32 -9.52 5.89
C HIS A 91 11.36 -10.72 5.96
N LEU A 92 10.07 -10.47 6.21
CA LEU A 92 9.03 -11.50 6.25
C LEU A 92 8.82 -12.17 4.89
N ALA A 93 8.87 -11.40 3.81
CA ALA A 93 8.80 -11.91 2.45
C ALA A 93 9.96 -12.87 2.13
N VAL A 94 11.18 -12.55 2.56
CA VAL A 94 12.36 -13.42 2.35
C VAL A 94 12.29 -14.71 3.18
N LEU A 95 11.68 -14.67 4.36
CA LEU A 95 11.54 -15.84 5.24
C LEU A 95 10.37 -16.76 4.85
N ARG A 96 9.60 -16.41 3.82
CA ARG A 96 8.40 -17.14 3.42
C ARG A 96 8.61 -17.82 2.08
N ASP A 97 8.43 -19.13 2.07
CA ASP A 97 8.42 -19.95 0.86
C ASP A 97 7.02 -20.56 0.63
N GLY A 98 6.77 -21.00 -0.61
CA GLY A 98 5.61 -21.78 -1.01
C GLY A 98 4.37 -20.98 -1.39
N LEU A 99 4.49 -19.66 -1.60
CA LEU A 99 3.37 -18.81 -2.05
C LEU A 99 3.39 -18.58 -3.57
N GLY A 100 4.43 -19.01 -4.29
CA GLY A 100 4.55 -18.85 -5.73
C GLY A 100 4.73 -17.39 -6.14
N TYR A 101 3.92 -16.92 -7.09
CA TYR A 101 3.85 -15.52 -7.46
C TYR A 101 2.80 -14.80 -6.63
N GLN A 102 3.18 -13.75 -5.91
CA GLN A 102 2.25 -12.92 -5.16
C GLN A 102 2.52 -11.43 -5.38
N VAL A 103 1.45 -10.66 -5.41
CA VAL A 103 1.48 -9.21 -5.26
C VAL A 103 0.92 -8.88 -3.88
N PHE A 104 1.57 -7.95 -3.19
CA PHE A 104 1.14 -7.42 -1.90
C PHE A 104 1.14 -5.89 -1.95
N ASN A 105 0.08 -5.27 -1.47
CA ASN A 105 0.08 -3.88 -1.08
C ASN A 105 0.91 -3.75 0.20
N ALA A 106 2.06 -3.10 0.07
CA ALA A 106 3.03 -2.91 1.13
C ALA A 106 2.83 -1.53 1.77
N THR A 107 1.71 -1.39 2.48
CA THR A 107 1.26 -0.14 3.11
C THR A 107 1.05 -0.33 4.61
N ASN A 108 1.10 0.77 5.36
CA ASN A 108 0.72 0.80 6.77
C ASN A 108 -0.79 0.67 6.95
N ASP A 109 -1.21 0.39 8.19
CA ASP A 109 -2.59 0.06 8.56
C ASP A 109 -3.56 1.25 8.38
N GLU A 110 -3.08 2.48 8.43
CA GLU A 110 -3.92 3.68 8.48
C GLU A 110 -3.69 4.65 7.31
N ILE A 111 -4.73 5.40 6.96
CA ILE A 111 -4.66 6.52 6.03
C ILE A 111 -3.62 7.56 6.50
N THR A 112 -2.91 8.20 5.57
CA THR A 112 -1.87 9.20 5.84
C THR A 112 -2.44 10.56 6.30
N VAL A 113 -3.70 10.85 5.98
CA VAL A 113 -4.33 12.14 6.29
C VAL A 113 -4.94 12.13 7.70
N GLU A 114 -4.96 13.28 8.37
CA GLU A 114 -5.69 13.45 9.63
C GLU A 114 -7.20 13.54 9.36
N THR A 115 -7.94 12.54 9.83
CA THR A 115 -9.39 12.44 9.66
C THR A 115 -9.98 11.54 10.75
N GLU A 116 -11.24 11.79 11.12
CA GLU A 116 -11.97 10.94 12.07
C GLU A 116 -12.21 9.54 11.51
N THR A 117 -12.61 9.45 10.24
CA THR A 117 -12.76 8.18 9.51
C THR A 117 -12.20 8.28 8.10
N THR A 118 -11.64 7.18 7.60
CA THR A 118 -11.20 7.08 6.21
C THR A 118 -12.38 7.17 5.25
N GLU A 119 -13.48 6.47 5.54
CA GLU A 119 -14.67 6.48 4.69
C GLU A 119 -15.24 7.90 4.50
N GLY A 120 -15.34 8.68 5.58
CA GLY A 120 -15.80 10.07 5.53
C GLY A 120 -14.88 10.96 4.69
N PHE A 121 -13.56 10.77 4.78
CA PHE A 121 -12.58 11.48 3.96
C PHE A 121 -12.72 11.10 2.47
N LEU A 122 -12.81 9.81 2.16
CA LEU A 122 -12.88 9.31 0.78
C LEU A 122 -14.19 9.72 0.10
N LYS A 123 -15.33 9.70 0.79
CA LYS A 123 -16.61 10.19 0.23
C LYS A 123 -16.56 11.67 -0.20
N ARG A 124 -15.70 12.48 0.43
CA ARG A 124 -15.50 13.90 0.06
C ARG A 124 -14.51 14.08 -1.09
N ASN A 125 -13.43 13.28 -1.12
CA ASN A 125 -12.29 13.47 -2.03
C ASN A 125 -12.31 12.56 -3.28
N ALA A 126 -13.14 11.52 -3.26
CA ALA A 126 -13.36 10.56 -4.33
C ALA A 126 -14.82 10.06 -4.32
N PRO A 127 -15.82 10.96 -4.46
CA PRO A 127 -17.25 10.63 -4.28
C PRO A 127 -17.78 9.57 -5.25
N GLU A 128 -17.19 9.45 -6.44
CA GLU A 128 -17.61 8.51 -7.49
C GLU A 128 -17.05 7.10 -7.28
N VAL A 129 -16.12 6.90 -6.33
CA VAL A 129 -15.50 5.59 -6.09
C VAL A 129 -16.34 4.78 -5.12
N MET A 130 -16.69 3.57 -5.53
CA MET A 130 -17.53 2.66 -4.76
C MET A 130 -16.74 1.97 -3.64
N PHE A 131 -17.40 1.73 -2.51
CA PHE A 131 -16.86 0.92 -1.42
C PHE A 131 -17.25 -0.56 -1.62
N THR A 132 -16.29 -1.48 -1.59
CA THR A 132 -16.52 -2.93 -1.69
C THR A 132 -16.95 -3.54 -0.35
N ARG A 133 -16.61 -2.86 0.75
CA ARG A 133 -17.04 -3.12 2.12
C ARG A 133 -16.93 -1.86 2.96
N GLU A 134 -17.49 -1.90 4.16
CA GLU A 134 -17.26 -0.86 5.17
C GLU A 134 -15.77 -0.78 5.54
N MET A 135 -15.27 0.44 5.68
CA MET A 135 -13.90 0.70 6.12
C MET A 135 -13.86 0.95 7.63
N GLU A 136 -12.90 0.34 8.31
CA GLU A 136 -12.81 0.41 9.76
C GLU A 136 -11.99 1.62 10.22
N GLY A 137 -12.63 2.57 10.92
CA GLY A 137 -11.94 3.72 11.52
C GLY A 137 -11.06 4.48 10.53
N ARG A 138 -9.74 4.44 10.77
CA ARG A 138 -8.71 5.11 9.96
C ARG A 138 -7.98 4.16 9.00
N GLU A 139 -8.56 3.00 8.66
CA GLU A 139 -7.98 2.02 7.73
C GLU A 139 -7.41 2.66 6.46
N ALA A 140 -6.23 2.22 6.01
CA ALA A 140 -5.62 2.69 4.77
C ALA A 140 -6.48 2.35 3.54
N PRO A 141 -6.65 3.29 2.57
CA PRO A 141 -7.42 3.00 1.37
C PRO A 141 -6.79 1.93 0.47
N LEU A 142 -5.47 1.77 0.49
CA LEU A 142 -4.80 0.58 -0.03
C LEU A 142 -4.67 -0.44 1.11
N THR A 143 -5.50 -1.48 1.11
CA THR A 143 -5.50 -2.43 2.23
C THR A 143 -4.27 -3.33 2.17
N ASN A 144 -3.62 -3.52 3.32
CA ASN A 144 -2.49 -4.43 3.50
C ASN A 144 -2.93 -5.80 4.05
N ARG A 145 -4.23 -6.11 4.02
CA ARG A 145 -4.81 -7.35 4.57
C ARG A 145 -4.03 -8.60 4.13
N LYS A 146 -3.71 -8.70 2.84
CA LYS A 146 -2.97 -9.84 2.28
C LYS A 146 -1.55 -9.96 2.86
N MET A 147 -0.89 -8.82 3.11
CA MET A 147 0.42 -8.74 3.74
C MET A 147 0.37 -9.18 5.23
N LYS A 148 -0.73 -8.91 5.92
CA LYS A 148 -0.97 -9.39 7.30
C LYS A 148 -1.32 -10.89 7.34
N GLU A 149 -2.01 -11.39 6.32
CA GLU A 149 -2.49 -12.77 6.28
C GLU A 149 -1.41 -13.77 5.81
N MET A 150 -0.67 -13.49 4.73
CA MET A 150 0.26 -14.49 4.15
C MET A 150 1.68 -14.37 4.71
N PRO A 151 2.39 -13.21 4.61
CA PRO A 151 3.70 -13.03 5.23
C PRO A 151 3.66 -12.74 6.74
N ARG A 152 2.47 -12.54 7.33
CA ARG A 152 2.27 -12.25 8.76
C ARG A 152 2.85 -10.90 9.20
N PHE A 153 2.78 -9.89 8.33
CA PHE A 153 3.14 -8.52 8.68
C PHE A 153 2.28 -8.00 9.84
N GLN A 154 2.93 -7.26 10.74
CA GLN A 154 2.31 -6.53 11.83
C GLN A 154 3.05 -5.22 11.98
N GLN A 155 2.34 -4.11 11.77
CA GLN A 155 2.89 -2.76 11.88
C GLN A 155 3.52 -2.53 13.27
N ASP A 156 4.76 -2.02 13.29
CA ASP A 156 5.46 -1.54 14.49
C ASP A 156 5.61 0.00 14.48
N HIS A 157 5.52 0.60 13.30
CA HIS A 157 5.83 2.02 13.11
C HIS A 157 4.60 2.79 12.58
N SER A 158 3.65 3.08 13.49
CA SER A 158 2.55 4.01 13.18
C SER A 158 3.06 5.44 13.09
N ARG A 159 2.39 6.28 12.28
CA ARG A 159 2.74 7.69 12.15
C ARG A 159 2.73 8.44 13.50
N GLU A 160 1.81 8.12 14.42
CA GLU A 160 1.72 8.80 15.72
C GLU A 160 2.94 8.56 16.60
N ARG A 161 3.71 7.50 16.32
CA ARG A 161 4.98 7.22 17.01
C ARG A 161 6.02 8.30 16.73
N TYR A 162 5.97 8.92 15.56
CA TYR A 162 6.95 9.90 15.11
C TYR A 162 6.41 11.33 15.12
N PHE A 163 5.13 11.51 14.82
CA PHE A 163 4.51 12.83 14.77
C PHE A 163 3.02 12.75 15.11
N ALA A 164 2.59 13.61 16.02
CA ALA A 164 1.18 13.81 16.35
C ALA A 164 0.82 15.26 16.05
N TYR A 165 -0.33 15.48 15.42
CA TYR A 165 -0.84 16.84 15.23
C TYR A 165 -1.19 17.44 16.60
N THR A 166 -0.48 18.50 16.95
CA THR A 166 -0.78 19.36 18.12
C THR A 166 -2.01 20.22 17.91
#